data_AF-A0A0F7UZC2-F1
#
_entry.id   AF-A0A0F7UZC2-F1
#
_cell.length_a   1.000
_cell.length_b   1.000
_cell.length_c   1.000
_cell.angle_alpha   90.00
_cell.angle_beta   90.00
_cell.angle_gamma   90.00
#
_symmetry.space_group_name_H-M   'P 1'
#
loop_
_entity.id
_entity.type
_entity.pdbx_description
1 polymer ?
#
loop_
_entity_poly.entity_id
_entity_poly.type
_entity_poly.pdbx_seq_one_letter_code
_entity_poly.pdbx_strand_id
1 'polypeptide(L)'
;MDALKTLLNKGITLAVVVAAVLLQIRAVALQSPGLRNQVVNAHSFAEVETTGYSCLEKDKEYVGFSLTEFTEVGDAGLCQQRCNQHPHCSFFTFYSNGNRCVLQSRKPSQEKNNADAVSGPKRCPLCLVDNYDFRGEANVHHKGAPGLNTLLECQQGCAAEPRCKGFLFEKRPRTCHFKTNDNYLKALDPDTSYIAGPKTCTDEHWCIMKDIGYRGTDSKETRANSAAECQQMCLNDERCDFFTWQQAGKYCWFKAGASTASTKYNRAGDYSAPKHCGLPTTCVKERTKYAGETVATSPRARWGPSSPAK
;
A
#
# COMPACT_ATOMS: atom_id res chain seq x y z
N MET A 1 41.00 -17.64 -46.82
CA MET A 1 40.55 -16.48 -46.01
C MET A 1 39.07 -16.14 -46.19
N ASP A 2 38.26 -16.96 -46.87
CA ASP A 2 36.84 -16.62 -47.16
C ASP A 2 35.79 -17.33 -46.29
N ALA A 3 36.17 -18.32 -45.48
CA ALA A 3 35.25 -18.96 -44.53
C ALA A 3 35.07 -18.19 -43.20
N LEU A 4 36.05 -17.36 -42.82
CA LEU A 4 36.00 -16.58 -41.57
C LEU A 4 35.14 -15.30 -41.72
N LYS A 5 35.11 -14.71 -42.93
CA LYS A 5 34.28 -13.53 -43.24
C LYS A 5 32.79 -13.86 -43.29
N THR A 6 32.41 -15.08 -43.70
CA THR A 6 31.01 -15.52 -43.75
C THR A 6 30.44 -15.82 -42.35
N LEU A 7 31.25 -16.27 -41.39
CA LEU A 7 30.84 -16.49 -40.00
C LEU A 7 30.71 -15.17 -39.22
N LEU A 8 31.62 -14.21 -39.42
CA LEU A 8 31.52 -12.87 -38.82
C LEU A 8 30.32 -12.10 -39.36
N ASN A 9 30.03 -12.19 -40.65
CA ASN A 9 28.86 -11.51 -41.25
C ASN A 9 27.53 -12.15 -40.81
N LYS A 10 27.49 -13.48 -40.58
CA LYS A 10 26.35 -14.19 -40.00
C LYS A 10 26.15 -13.88 -38.50
N GLY A 11 27.24 -13.72 -37.74
CA GLY A 11 27.18 -13.32 -36.33
C GLY A 11 26.69 -11.89 -36.13
N ILE A 12 27.11 -10.96 -37.01
CA ILE A 12 26.65 -9.56 -37.00
C ILE A 12 25.19 -9.47 -37.49
N THR A 13 24.80 -10.22 -38.54
CA THR A 13 23.39 -10.24 -38.97
C THR A 13 22.47 -10.87 -37.93
N LEU A 14 22.89 -11.93 -37.22
CA LEU A 14 22.10 -12.50 -36.13
C LEU A 14 21.99 -11.53 -34.94
N ALA A 15 23.08 -10.84 -34.57
CA ALA A 15 23.07 -9.84 -33.50
C ALA A 15 22.24 -8.59 -33.87
N VAL A 16 22.27 -8.15 -35.13
CA VAL A 16 21.47 -7.02 -35.63
C VAL A 16 19.99 -7.40 -35.75
N VAL A 17 19.66 -8.63 -36.16
CA VAL A 17 18.29 -9.14 -36.18
C VAL A 17 17.76 -9.32 -34.75
N VAL A 18 18.56 -9.82 -33.81
CA VAL A 18 18.17 -9.93 -32.39
C VAL A 18 18.01 -8.54 -31.75
N ALA A 19 18.89 -7.59 -32.05
CA ALA A 19 18.77 -6.20 -31.59
C ALA A 19 17.56 -5.48 -32.21
N ALA A 20 17.26 -5.73 -33.50
CA ALA A 20 16.10 -5.18 -34.19
C ALA A 20 14.78 -5.83 -33.70
N VAL A 21 14.78 -7.13 -33.40
CA VAL A 21 13.65 -7.83 -32.78
C VAL A 21 13.47 -7.36 -31.33
N LEU A 22 14.54 -7.15 -30.56
CA LEU A 22 14.46 -6.56 -29.22
C LEU A 22 13.99 -5.09 -29.26
N LEU A 23 14.41 -4.30 -30.25
CA LEU A 23 13.93 -2.92 -30.47
C LEU A 23 12.49 -2.89 -30.97
N GLN A 24 12.04 -3.85 -31.78
CA GLN A 24 10.63 -4.00 -32.17
C GLN A 24 9.76 -4.51 -31.01
N ILE A 25 10.27 -5.40 -30.15
CA ILE A 25 9.59 -5.79 -28.91
C ILE A 25 9.51 -4.60 -27.94
N ARG A 26 10.55 -3.75 -27.87
CA ARG A 26 10.53 -2.50 -27.07
C ARG A 26 9.60 -1.44 -27.66
N ALA A 27 9.44 -1.38 -28.99
CA ALA A 27 8.56 -0.41 -29.65
C ALA A 27 7.08 -0.83 -29.62
N VAL A 28 6.77 -2.14 -29.72
CA VAL A 28 5.39 -2.66 -29.59
C VAL A 28 4.90 -2.64 -28.14
N ALA A 29 5.82 -2.69 -27.16
CA ALA A 29 5.48 -2.50 -25.75
C ALA A 29 5.03 -1.06 -25.40
N LEU A 30 5.25 -0.08 -26.27
CA LEU A 30 4.90 1.33 -26.06
C LEU A 30 3.62 1.79 -26.79
N GLN A 31 2.93 0.90 -27.51
CA GLN A 31 1.72 1.25 -28.27
C GLN A 31 0.52 0.33 -28.03
N SER A 32 0.52 -0.43 -26.93
CA SER A 32 -0.64 -1.18 -26.46
C SER A 32 -1.30 -0.45 -25.28
N PRO A 33 -2.39 0.34 -25.45
CA PRO A 33 -3.03 1.05 -24.34
C PRO A 33 -3.82 0.12 -23.39
N GLY A 34 -3.74 -1.20 -23.61
CA GLY A 34 -4.59 -2.21 -22.96
C GLY A 34 -4.03 -2.88 -21.70
N LEU A 35 -2.80 -2.58 -21.27
CA LEU A 35 -2.17 -3.23 -20.11
C LEU A 35 -1.99 -2.29 -18.91
N ARG A 36 -2.99 -1.44 -18.66
CA ARG A 36 -3.05 -0.54 -17.48
C ARG A 36 -4.32 -0.78 -16.66
N ASN A 37 -4.80 -2.03 -16.63
CA ASN A 37 -5.96 -2.45 -15.88
C ASN A 37 -5.51 -3.29 -14.66
N GLN A 38 -6.06 -2.93 -13.49
CA GLN A 38 -5.93 -3.60 -12.17
C GLN A 38 -4.80 -3.13 -11.22
N VAL A 39 -4.51 -1.83 -11.20
CA VAL A 39 -3.50 -1.27 -10.27
C VAL A 39 -3.94 -1.32 -8.79
N VAL A 40 -5.22 -1.57 -8.47
CA VAL A 40 -5.65 -1.72 -7.06
C VAL A 40 -5.18 -3.04 -6.44
N ASN A 41 -4.97 -4.09 -7.25
CA ASN A 41 -4.53 -5.42 -6.80
C ASN A 41 -3.05 -5.70 -7.13
N ALA A 42 -2.46 -4.97 -8.07
CA ALA A 42 -1.03 -5.00 -8.31
C ALA A 42 -0.23 -4.50 -7.10
N HIS A 43 -0.81 -3.62 -6.25
CA HIS A 43 -0.15 -3.22 -5.00
C HIS A 43 -0.03 -4.39 -4.02
N SER A 44 -1.10 -5.12 -3.67
CA SER A 44 -0.98 -6.30 -2.79
C SER A 44 -0.04 -7.39 -3.34
N PHE A 45 -0.03 -7.68 -4.64
CA PHE A 45 0.85 -8.73 -5.19
C PHE A 45 2.28 -8.26 -5.49
N ALA A 46 2.48 -7.07 -6.06
CA ALA A 46 3.81 -6.52 -6.27
C ALA A 46 4.48 -6.17 -4.93
N GLU A 47 3.73 -5.78 -3.91
CA GLU A 47 4.23 -5.61 -2.54
C GLU A 47 4.57 -6.97 -1.91
N VAL A 48 3.80 -8.04 -2.14
CA VAL A 48 4.19 -9.39 -1.68
C VAL A 48 5.51 -9.84 -2.34
N GLU A 49 5.68 -9.67 -3.65
CA GLU A 49 6.90 -10.07 -4.37
C GLU A 49 8.13 -9.21 -4.03
N THR A 50 7.94 -7.91 -3.77
CA THR A 50 9.05 -6.97 -3.49
C THR A 50 9.35 -6.81 -2.01
N THR A 51 8.36 -7.01 -1.13
CA THR A 51 8.46 -6.74 0.31
C THR A 51 8.21 -7.94 1.22
N GLY A 52 7.66 -9.05 0.70
CA GLY A 52 7.33 -10.25 1.49
C GLY A 52 6.15 -10.05 2.45
N TYR A 53 5.38 -8.97 2.29
CA TYR A 53 4.27 -8.64 3.19
C TYR A 53 3.00 -9.41 2.82
N SER A 54 2.62 -10.38 3.64
CA SER A 54 1.31 -11.06 3.53
C SER A 54 0.64 -11.09 4.90
N CYS A 55 -0.58 -10.55 5.00
CA CYS A 55 -1.42 -10.68 6.19
C CYS A 55 -2.28 -11.94 6.17
N LEU A 56 -2.07 -12.83 5.18
CA LEU A 56 -2.87 -14.04 5.02
C LEU A 56 -2.43 -15.10 6.03
N GLU A 57 -3.41 -15.73 6.65
CA GLU A 57 -3.21 -16.75 7.66
C GLU A 57 -3.28 -18.13 7.02
N LYS A 58 -2.13 -18.80 6.93
CA LYS A 58 -2.04 -20.17 6.45
C LYS A 58 -2.57 -21.14 7.51
N ASP A 59 -3.16 -22.23 7.06
CA ASP A 59 -3.72 -23.31 7.86
C ASP A 59 -4.86 -22.86 8.78
N LYS A 60 -5.50 -21.73 8.42
CA LYS A 60 -6.59 -21.10 9.17
C LYS A 60 -7.83 -21.02 8.30
N GLU A 61 -8.94 -21.43 8.90
CA GLU A 61 -10.27 -21.36 8.33
C GLU A 61 -11.13 -20.42 9.16
N TYR A 62 -11.67 -19.39 8.50
CA TYR A 62 -12.67 -18.50 9.09
C TYR A 62 -14.06 -19.11 8.96
N VAL A 63 -14.68 -19.45 10.09
CA VAL A 63 -16.06 -19.96 10.15
C VAL A 63 -16.99 -18.82 10.49
N GLY A 64 -18.11 -18.71 9.77
CA GLY A 64 -19.09 -17.65 9.97
C GLY A 64 -20.10 -17.55 8.84
N PHE A 65 -20.75 -16.39 8.74
CA PHE A 65 -21.70 -16.11 7.68
C PHE A 65 -20.99 -15.96 6.32
N SER A 66 -21.29 -16.87 5.40
CA SER A 66 -20.81 -16.84 4.02
C SER A 66 -21.73 -15.96 3.17
N LEU A 67 -21.15 -14.96 2.50
CA LEU A 67 -21.84 -14.15 1.50
C LEU A 67 -22.05 -14.92 0.21
N THR A 68 -20.98 -15.53 -0.28
CA THR A 68 -20.93 -16.24 -1.55
C THR A 68 -19.72 -17.15 -1.57
N GLU A 69 -19.76 -18.15 -2.43
CA GLU A 69 -18.69 -19.10 -2.67
C GLU A 69 -18.41 -19.15 -4.17
N PHE A 70 -17.13 -19.12 -4.52
CA PHE A 70 -16.66 -19.31 -5.87
C PHE A 70 -15.88 -20.62 -5.97
N THR A 71 -16.09 -21.37 -7.02
CA THR A 71 -15.28 -22.53 -7.40
C THR A 71 -14.19 -22.12 -8.39
N GLU A 72 -13.26 -23.04 -8.67
CA GLU A 72 -12.19 -22.86 -9.67
C GLU A 72 -11.31 -21.62 -9.44
N VAL A 73 -11.06 -21.30 -8.18
CA VAL A 73 -10.17 -20.20 -7.77
C VAL A 73 -8.74 -20.76 -7.71
N GLY A 74 -7.82 -20.19 -8.49
CA GLY A 74 -6.45 -20.73 -8.60
C GLY A 74 -5.62 -20.62 -7.32
N ASP A 75 -5.86 -19.60 -6.50
CA ASP A 75 -5.09 -19.35 -5.28
C ASP A 75 -5.79 -18.39 -4.30
N ALA A 76 -5.21 -18.23 -3.11
CA ALA A 76 -5.70 -17.35 -2.06
C ALA A 76 -5.70 -15.87 -2.44
N GLY A 77 -4.77 -15.43 -3.31
CA GLY A 77 -4.72 -14.04 -3.73
C GLY A 77 -5.82 -13.68 -4.73
N LEU A 78 -6.17 -14.60 -5.64
CA LEU A 78 -7.36 -14.47 -6.49
C LEU A 78 -8.64 -14.46 -5.64
N CYS A 79 -8.68 -15.24 -4.57
CA CYS A 79 -9.78 -15.20 -3.61
C CYS A 79 -9.88 -13.83 -2.90
N GLN A 80 -8.76 -13.29 -2.43
CA GLN A 80 -8.68 -11.93 -1.87
C GLN A 80 -9.15 -10.88 -2.88
N GLN A 81 -8.75 -11.01 -4.15
CA GLN A 81 -9.19 -10.12 -5.23
C GLN A 81 -10.71 -10.14 -5.40
N ARG A 82 -11.34 -11.32 -5.40
CA ARG A 82 -12.80 -11.45 -5.45
C ARG A 82 -13.43 -10.78 -4.22
N CYS A 83 -12.87 -10.97 -3.02
CA CYS A 83 -13.32 -10.22 -1.86
C CYS A 83 -13.18 -8.71 -2.03
N ASN A 84 -12.07 -8.22 -2.59
CA ASN A 84 -11.84 -6.80 -2.82
C ASN A 84 -12.88 -6.17 -3.76
N GLN A 85 -13.29 -6.92 -4.78
CA GLN A 85 -14.30 -6.49 -5.74
C GLN A 85 -15.74 -6.60 -5.20
N HIS A 86 -15.98 -7.46 -4.22
CA HIS A 86 -17.31 -7.65 -3.64
C HIS A 86 -17.65 -6.52 -2.64
N PRO A 87 -18.75 -5.77 -2.82
CA PRO A 87 -19.05 -4.55 -2.05
C PRO A 87 -19.26 -4.83 -0.56
N HIS A 88 -19.80 -6.01 -0.23
CA HIS A 88 -20.10 -6.39 1.15
C HIS A 88 -19.07 -7.34 1.78
N CYS A 89 -18.04 -7.77 1.04
CA CYS A 89 -17.02 -8.65 1.61
C CYS A 89 -16.11 -7.87 2.55
N SER A 90 -15.65 -8.55 3.61
CA SER A 90 -14.69 -8.04 4.58
C SER A 90 -13.58 -9.06 4.86
N PHE A 91 -13.86 -10.35 4.72
CA PHE A 91 -12.92 -11.45 4.94
C PHE A 91 -13.15 -12.56 3.91
N PHE A 92 -12.15 -13.41 3.71
CA PHE A 92 -12.26 -14.57 2.85
C PHE A 92 -11.54 -15.79 3.45
N THR A 93 -11.93 -16.97 2.98
CA THR A 93 -11.19 -18.21 3.15
C THR A 93 -11.06 -18.90 1.80
N PHE A 94 -9.82 -19.10 1.37
CA PHE A 94 -9.48 -19.94 0.23
C PHE A 94 -9.19 -21.36 0.72
N TYR A 95 -9.74 -22.36 0.04
CA TYR A 95 -9.40 -23.75 0.29
C TYR A 95 -8.70 -24.32 -0.93
N SER A 96 -7.47 -24.79 -0.76
CA SER A 96 -6.69 -25.46 -1.80
C SER A 96 -7.32 -26.79 -2.21
N ASN A 97 -8.02 -27.46 -1.28
CA ASN A 97 -8.78 -28.66 -1.60
C ASN A 97 -10.07 -28.30 -2.37
N GLY A 98 -10.05 -28.49 -3.69
CA GLY A 98 -11.19 -28.19 -4.55
C GLY A 98 -11.27 -26.74 -5.03
N ASN A 99 -10.21 -25.95 -4.86
CA ASN A 99 -10.05 -24.61 -5.45
C ASN A 99 -11.27 -23.70 -5.19
N ARG A 100 -11.73 -23.66 -3.94
CA ARG A 100 -12.92 -22.88 -3.56
C ARG A 100 -12.55 -21.64 -2.75
N CYS A 101 -13.33 -20.59 -2.91
CA CYS A 101 -13.15 -19.30 -2.25
C CYS A 101 -14.46 -18.88 -1.61
N VAL A 102 -14.47 -18.78 -0.28
CA VAL A 102 -15.63 -18.36 0.50
C VAL A 102 -15.43 -16.91 0.93
N LEU A 103 -16.37 -16.04 0.58
CA LEU A 103 -16.38 -14.63 0.99
C LEU A 103 -17.29 -14.42 2.19
N GLN A 104 -16.88 -13.56 3.11
CA GLN A 104 -17.57 -13.29 4.37
C GLN A 104 -17.70 -11.77 4.60
N SER A 105 -18.85 -11.33 5.11
CA SER A 105 -19.13 -9.89 5.29
C SER A 105 -18.65 -9.30 6.61
N ARG A 106 -18.38 -10.16 7.59
CA ARG A 106 -18.09 -9.77 8.97
C ARG A 106 -16.95 -10.61 9.50
N LYS A 107 -16.39 -10.19 10.62
CA LYS A 107 -15.35 -10.93 11.33
C LYS A 107 -15.81 -12.38 11.55
N PRO A 108 -14.94 -13.40 11.32
CA PRO A 108 -15.26 -14.78 11.65
C PRO A 108 -15.81 -14.91 13.07
N SER A 109 -16.82 -15.77 13.22
CA SER A 109 -17.31 -16.13 14.56
C SER A 109 -16.36 -17.12 15.23
N GLN A 110 -15.62 -17.91 14.45
CA GLN A 110 -14.59 -18.83 14.93
C GLN A 110 -13.45 -18.93 13.90
N GLU A 111 -12.25 -19.19 14.42
CA GLU A 111 -11.07 -19.53 13.61
C GLU A 111 -10.68 -20.97 13.92
N LYS A 112 -10.62 -21.83 12.90
CA LYS A 112 -10.25 -23.24 13.02
C LYS A 112 -8.94 -23.51 12.31
N ASN A 113 -8.20 -24.50 12.80
CA ASN A 113 -7.03 -25.01 12.08
C ASN A 113 -7.52 -25.93 10.95
N ASN A 114 -7.06 -25.65 9.73
CA ASN A 114 -7.35 -26.44 8.55
C ASN A 114 -6.20 -26.29 7.55
N ALA A 115 -5.44 -27.36 7.33
CA ALA A 115 -4.21 -27.33 6.53
C ALA A 115 -4.42 -26.96 5.05
N ASP A 116 -5.65 -27.07 4.55
CA ASP A 116 -6.00 -26.69 3.19
C ASP A 116 -6.51 -25.24 3.09
N ALA A 117 -6.64 -24.53 4.22
CA ALA A 117 -7.24 -23.22 4.28
C ALA A 117 -6.21 -22.09 4.37
N VAL A 118 -6.45 -21.03 3.61
CA VAL A 118 -5.76 -19.74 3.72
C VAL A 118 -6.83 -18.66 3.88
N SER A 119 -6.84 -18.02 5.04
CA SER A 119 -7.82 -16.98 5.38
C SER A 119 -7.18 -15.60 5.42
N GLY A 120 -7.99 -14.56 5.27
CA GLY A 120 -7.51 -13.21 5.46
C GLY A 120 -8.58 -12.13 5.24
N PRO A 121 -8.24 -10.87 5.50
CA PRO A 121 -9.12 -9.73 5.26
C PRO A 121 -9.22 -9.42 3.76
N LYS A 122 -10.28 -8.69 3.39
CA LYS A 122 -10.50 -8.13 2.05
C LYS A 122 -9.30 -7.37 1.51
N ARG A 123 -8.59 -6.68 2.40
CA ARG A 123 -7.34 -5.96 2.14
C ARG A 123 -6.42 -6.19 3.31
N CYS A 124 -5.17 -6.50 3.05
CA CYS A 124 -4.16 -6.43 4.10
C CYS A 124 -4.03 -4.98 4.56
N PRO A 125 -4.04 -4.72 5.88
CA PRO A 125 -3.78 -3.38 6.37
C PRO A 125 -2.34 -3.01 5.99
N LEU A 126 -2.19 -2.08 5.06
CA LEU A 126 -0.88 -1.54 4.69
C LEU A 126 -0.71 -0.22 5.43
N CYS A 127 -0.42 -0.29 6.72
CA CYS A 127 -0.12 0.88 7.54
C CYS A 127 1.36 1.28 7.38
N LEU A 128 1.89 1.27 6.16
CA LEU A 128 3.30 1.51 5.89
C LEU A 128 3.45 2.77 5.06
N VAL A 129 4.58 3.45 5.24
CA VAL A 129 4.95 4.58 4.38
C VAL A 129 6.31 4.25 3.78
N ASP A 130 6.30 4.01 2.47
CA ASP A 130 7.52 3.75 1.71
C ASP A 130 8.31 5.04 1.47
N ASN A 131 9.63 4.92 1.45
CA ASN A 131 10.60 5.99 1.26
C ASN A 131 10.62 7.01 2.40
N TYR A 132 10.52 6.53 3.65
CA TYR A 132 10.62 7.37 4.85
C TYR A 132 11.50 6.74 5.94
N ASP A 133 12.24 7.61 6.63
CA ASP A 133 13.05 7.34 7.82
C ASP A 133 12.49 8.11 9.02
N PHE A 134 12.78 7.65 10.24
CA PHE A 134 12.66 8.46 11.46
C PHE A 134 14.03 9.04 11.79
N ARG A 135 14.41 10.10 11.08
CA ARG A 135 15.79 10.61 11.02
C ARG A 135 16.33 10.99 12.40
N GLY A 136 17.47 10.41 12.76
CA GLY A 136 18.17 10.71 14.02
C GLY A 136 17.56 10.03 15.26
N GLU A 137 16.48 9.28 15.12
CA GLU A 137 15.86 8.58 16.25
C GLU A 137 16.60 7.29 16.60
N ALA A 138 16.83 7.09 17.89
CA ALA A 138 17.57 5.96 18.43
C ALA A 138 16.86 4.62 18.18
N ASN A 139 17.66 3.61 17.83
CA ASN A 139 17.21 2.24 17.67
C ASN A 139 17.32 1.47 19.01
N VAL A 140 16.42 0.51 19.25
CA VAL A 140 16.56 -0.49 20.33
C VAL A 140 17.84 -1.31 20.13
N HIS A 141 18.10 -1.72 18.89
CA HIS A 141 19.31 -2.43 18.47
C HIS A 141 20.10 -1.57 17.48
N HIS A 142 21.34 -1.25 17.81
CA HIS A 142 22.21 -0.40 16.99
C HIS A 142 22.51 -0.98 15.59
N LYS A 143 22.55 -2.31 15.44
CA LYS A 143 22.73 -3.01 14.15
C LYS A 143 21.42 -3.52 13.53
N GLY A 144 20.28 -3.12 14.08
CA GLY A 144 18.99 -3.70 13.74
C GLY A 144 18.65 -4.97 14.54
N ALA A 145 17.37 -5.34 14.53
CA ALA A 145 16.83 -6.52 15.17
C ALA A 145 17.28 -7.79 14.43
N PRO A 146 17.91 -8.75 15.11
CA PRO A 146 18.48 -9.92 14.47
C PRO A 146 17.39 -10.87 13.96
N GLY A 147 17.58 -11.42 12.76
CA GLY A 147 16.73 -12.47 12.20
C GLY A 147 15.40 -12.00 11.61
N LEU A 148 15.12 -10.69 11.58
CA LEU A 148 13.90 -10.12 10.99
C LEU A 148 14.24 -9.49 9.63
N ASN A 149 14.21 -10.31 8.57
CA ASN A 149 14.70 -9.92 7.25
C ASN A 149 13.56 -9.65 6.25
N THR A 150 12.31 -9.77 6.67
CA THR A 150 11.12 -9.38 5.91
C THR A 150 10.39 -8.24 6.61
N LEU A 151 9.61 -7.49 5.83
CA LEU A 151 8.81 -6.38 6.36
C LEU A 151 7.77 -6.86 7.37
N LEU A 152 7.15 -8.02 7.12
CA LEU A 152 6.16 -8.63 8.00
C LEU A 152 6.79 -9.05 9.34
N GLU A 153 7.93 -9.75 9.30
CA GLU A 153 8.68 -10.12 10.51
C GLU A 153 9.09 -8.88 11.29
N CYS A 154 9.51 -7.82 10.59
CA CYS A 154 9.88 -6.56 11.23
C CYS A 154 8.70 -5.94 11.98
N GLN A 155 7.52 -5.89 11.37
CA GLN A 155 6.31 -5.40 12.02
C GLN A 155 5.90 -6.27 13.22
N GLN A 156 5.83 -7.60 13.04
CA GLN A 156 5.45 -8.54 14.09
C GLN A 156 6.45 -8.51 15.25
N GLY A 157 7.74 -8.42 14.95
CA GLY A 157 8.80 -8.28 15.95
C GLY A 157 8.67 -6.97 16.73
N CYS A 158 8.37 -5.85 16.06
CA CYS A 158 8.12 -4.58 16.76
C CYS A 158 6.86 -4.66 17.64
N ALA A 159 5.80 -5.30 17.15
CA ALA A 159 4.58 -5.51 17.92
C ALA A 159 4.83 -6.30 19.22
N ALA A 160 5.67 -7.34 19.13
CA ALA A 160 6.04 -8.19 20.25
C ALA A 160 7.06 -7.54 21.21
N GLU A 161 7.92 -6.64 20.72
CA GLU A 161 8.95 -5.98 21.51
C GLU A 161 8.36 -4.84 22.38
N PRO A 162 8.38 -4.94 23.72
CA PRO A 162 7.79 -3.93 24.60
C PRO A 162 8.35 -2.52 24.40
N ARG A 163 9.65 -2.40 24.10
CA ARG A 163 10.35 -1.12 23.92
C ARG A 163 10.13 -0.50 22.54
N CYS A 164 9.63 -1.26 21.57
CA CYS A 164 9.40 -0.74 20.22
C CYS A 164 8.18 0.19 20.21
N LYS A 165 8.32 1.35 19.56
CA LYS A 165 7.28 2.36 19.35
C LYS A 165 6.86 2.48 17.88
N GLY A 166 7.80 2.21 16.97
CA GLY A 166 7.64 2.11 15.53
C GLY A 166 8.88 1.45 14.93
N PHE A 167 8.83 1.08 13.67
CA PHE A 167 9.94 0.37 13.02
C PHE A 167 10.29 0.99 11.66
N LEU A 168 11.53 0.76 11.24
CA LEU A 168 12.00 0.97 9.88
C LEU A 168 12.48 -0.35 9.32
N PHE A 169 12.09 -0.65 8.08
CA PHE A 169 12.65 -1.74 7.31
C PHE A 169 13.57 -1.16 6.23
N GLU A 170 14.86 -1.44 6.36
CA GLU A 170 15.89 -1.02 5.41
C GLU A 170 15.90 -1.95 4.21
N LYS A 171 15.57 -1.45 3.01
CA LYS A 171 15.37 -2.28 1.80
C LYS A 171 16.63 -3.07 1.40
N ARG A 172 17.81 -2.52 1.70
CA ARG A 172 19.13 -3.16 1.50
C ARG A 172 20.03 -2.77 2.68
N PRO A 173 20.47 -3.72 3.52
CA PRO A 173 20.54 -5.16 3.26
C PRO A 173 19.34 -6.01 3.72
N ARG A 174 18.16 -5.43 4.00
CA ARG A 174 17.00 -6.06 4.67
C ARG A 174 17.14 -6.10 6.19
N THR A 175 17.47 -4.97 6.77
CA THR A 175 17.62 -4.81 8.22
C THR A 175 16.36 -4.22 8.82
N CYS A 176 15.85 -4.81 9.90
CA CYS A 176 14.77 -4.25 10.69
C CYS A 176 15.31 -3.36 11.83
N HIS A 177 14.83 -2.14 11.98
CA HIS A 177 15.25 -1.20 13.03
C HIS A 177 14.05 -0.78 13.89
N PHE A 178 14.09 -1.07 15.19
CA PHE A 178 13.05 -0.66 16.13
C PHE A 178 13.35 0.68 16.77
N LYS A 179 12.42 1.63 16.71
CA LYS A 179 12.53 2.92 17.39
C LYS A 179 11.98 2.83 18.80
N THR A 180 12.65 3.48 19.75
CA THR A 180 12.34 3.37 21.18
C THR A 180 11.68 4.61 21.79
N ASN A 181 11.75 5.76 21.11
CA ASN A 181 11.26 7.06 21.61
C ASN A 181 9.78 7.24 21.25
N ASP A 182 8.97 7.78 22.17
CA ASP A 182 7.56 8.07 21.90
C ASP A 182 7.36 9.17 20.85
N ASN A 183 8.34 10.05 20.67
CA ASN A 183 8.29 11.13 19.69
C ASN A 183 8.86 10.76 18.32
N TYR A 184 9.18 9.48 18.07
CA TYR A 184 9.84 9.04 16.83
C TYR A 184 9.16 9.55 15.56
N LEU A 185 7.82 9.63 15.58
CA LEU A 185 7.04 10.03 14.43
C LEU A 185 7.32 11.47 13.98
N LYS A 186 7.71 12.38 14.89
CA LYS A 186 8.07 13.76 14.53
C LYS A 186 9.29 13.81 13.60
N ALA A 187 10.14 12.78 13.65
CA ALA A 187 11.33 12.63 12.82
C ALA A 187 11.05 12.02 11.43
N LEU A 188 9.80 11.73 11.07
CA LEU A 188 9.43 11.08 9.81
C LEU A 188 9.85 11.92 8.57
N ASP A 189 10.95 11.59 7.91
CA ASP A 189 11.53 12.36 6.80
C ASP A 189 11.71 11.47 5.57
N PRO A 190 11.62 11.98 4.33
CA PRO A 190 11.81 11.18 3.14
C PRO A 190 13.22 10.59 3.08
N ASP A 191 13.28 9.28 2.85
CA ASP A 191 14.50 8.54 2.56
C ASP A 191 14.16 7.28 1.79
N THR A 192 14.65 7.17 0.55
CA THR A 192 14.30 6.06 -0.35
C THR A 192 14.75 4.67 0.12
N SER A 193 15.63 4.62 1.12
CA SER A 193 16.25 3.39 1.62
C SER A 193 15.34 2.62 2.59
N TYR A 194 14.33 3.28 3.16
CA TYR A 194 13.55 2.74 4.26
C TYR A 194 12.05 2.68 3.96
N ILE A 195 11.38 1.72 4.61
CA ILE A 195 9.93 1.65 4.76
C ILE A 195 9.63 1.87 6.25
N ALA A 196 8.81 2.86 6.57
CA ALA A 196 8.41 3.17 7.93
C ALA A 196 7.06 2.54 8.29
N GLY A 197 6.93 2.06 9.53
CA GLY A 197 5.69 1.50 10.04
C GLY A 197 5.48 1.73 11.54
N PRO A 198 4.23 1.67 12.02
CA PRO A 198 3.90 1.76 13.43
C PRO A 198 4.13 0.42 14.10
N LYS A 199 4.16 0.42 15.45
CA LYS A 199 4.18 -0.83 16.23
C LYS A 199 3.07 -1.81 15.83
N THR A 200 1.86 -1.30 15.60
CA THR A 200 0.68 -2.09 15.24
C THR A 200 -0.11 -1.38 14.15
N CYS A 201 -0.61 -2.12 13.15
CA CYS A 201 -1.56 -1.58 12.17
C CYS A 201 -2.97 -1.48 12.75
N THR A 202 -3.21 -0.48 13.59
CA THR A 202 -4.55 -0.21 14.15
C THR A 202 -5.18 1.07 13.60
N ASP A 203 -4.39 1.95 12.99
CA ASP A 203 -4.81 3.25 12.48
C ASP A 203 -4.17 3.51 11.11
N GLU A 204 -5.00 3.76 10.10
CA GLU A 204 -4.57 4.11 8.73
C GLU A 204 -3.97 5.54 8.66
N HIS A 205 -4.17 6.36 9.68
CA HIS A 205 -3.64 7.72 9.78
C HIS A 205 -2.47 7.83 10.78
N TRP A 206 -1.87 6.70 11.19
CA TRP A 206 -0.87 6.63 12.25
C TRP A 206 0.33 7.59 12.06
N CYS A 207 0.65 7.94 10.82
CA CYS A 207 1.80 8.79 10.47
C CYS A 207 1.45 10.28 10.34
N ILE A 208 0.23 10.70 10.71
CA ILE A 208 -0.10 12.12 10.86
C ILE A 208 0.64 12.63 12.11
N MET A 209 1.67 13.44 11.87
CA MET A 209 2.48 14.02 12.93
C MET A 209 1.68 15.12 13.64
N LYS A 210 1.40 14.90 14.92
CA LYS A 210 0.75 15.89 15.79
C LYS A 210 1.74 16.97 16.24
N ASP A 211 1.24 18.20 16.30
CA ASP A 211 1.94 19.42 16.68
C ASP A 211 3.15 19.75 15.78
N ILE A 212 3.10 19.27 14.53
CA ILE A 212 4.10 19.46 13.50
C ILE A 212 3.44 20.11 12.29
N GLY A 213 4.06 21.20 11.82
CA GLY A 213 3.75 21.85 10.55
C GLY A 213 4.89 21.68 9.54
N TYR A 214 4.56 21.55 8.27
CA TYR A 214 5.52 21.75 7.18
C TYR A 214 5.66 23.23 6.83
N ARG A 215 6.87 23.69 6.50
CA ARG A 215 7.10 24.99 5.81
C ARG A 215 6.95 24.79 4.30
N GLY A 216 7.16 25.86 3.54
CA GLY A 216 7.15 25.83 2.08
C GLY A 216 5.92 26.49 1.47
N THR A 217 5.88 26.50 0.14
CA THR A 217 4.83 27.14 -0.64
C THR A 217 3.55 26.31 -0.58
N ASP A 218 2.45 26.99 -0.30
CA ASP A 218 1.12 26.38 -0.36
C ASP A 218 0.68 26.29 -1.82
N SER A 219 0.42 25.07 -2.30
CA SER A 219 -0.14 24.85 -3.63
C SER A 219 -1.64 25.09 -3.68
N LYS A 220 -2.32 25.00 -2.52
CA LYS A 220 -3.75 25.25 -2.34
C LYS A 220 -4.10 25.41 -0.86
N GLU A 221 -5.12 26.22 -0.59
CA GLU A 221 -5.78 26.32 0.72
C GLU A 221 -7.21 25.81 0.60
N THR A 222 -7.66 25.04 1.59
CA THR A 222 -9.06 24.64 1.75
C THR A 222 -9.43 24.47 3.22
N ARG A 223 -10.65 23.99 3.51
CA ARG A 223 -11.11 23.66 4.85
C ARG A 223 -11.43 22.18 4.98
N ALA A 224 -11.03 21.60 6.11
CA ALA A 224 -11.31 20.22 6.48
C ALA A 224 -11.62 20.12 7.98
N ASN A 225 -12.56 19.27 8.39
CA ASN A 225 -12.96 19.14 9.79
C ASN A 225 -11.93 18.39 10.64
N SER A 226 -11.05 17.61 9.99
CA SER A 226 -9.98 16.82 10.60
C SER A 226 -8.73 16.74 9.72
N ALA A 227 -7.60 16.33 10.30
CA ALA A 227 -6.38 16.04 9.56
C ALA A 227 -6.54 14.86 8.57
N ALA A 228 -7.32 13.83 8.95
CA ALA A 228 -7.65 12.70 8.08
C ALA A 228 -8.45 13.13 6.84
N GLU A 229 -9.43 14.03 7.01
CA GLU A 229 -10.16 14.61 5.89
C GLU A 229 -9.23 15.46 5.00
N CYS A 230 -8.32 16.24 5.61
CA CYS A 230 -7.32 17.01 4.87
C CYS A 230 -6.39 16.11 4.03
N GLN A 231 -5.96 14.98 4.60
CA GLN A 231 -5.21 13.95 3.88
C GLN A 231 -6.01 13.41 2.68
N GLN A 232 -7.29 13.08 2.88
CA GLN A 232 -8.15 12.57 1.81
C GLN A 232 -8.32 13.56 0.66
N MET A 233 -8.43 14.85 0.98
CA MET A 233 -8.48 15.90 -0.03
C MET A 233 -7.13 16.02 -0.76
N CYS A 234 -6.01 15.94 -0.05
CA CYS A 234 -4.66 15.95 -0.64
C CYS A 234 -4.42 14.74 -1.55
N LEU A 235 -4.91 13.55 -1.18
CA LEU A 235 -4.87 12.35 -2.02
C LEU A 235 -5.49 12.58 -3.40
N ASN A 236 -6.57 13.34 -3.45
CA ASN A 236 -7.33 13.65 -4.66
C ASN A 236 -6.80 14.87 -5.44
N ASP A 237 -5.72 15.51 -4.98
CA ASP A 237 -5.13 16.66 -5.66
C ASP A 237 -3.75 16.29 -6.22
N GLU A 238 -3.60 16.41 -7.54
CA GLU A 238 -2.38 16.02 -8.26
C GLU A 238 -1.15 16.86 -7.87
N ARG A 239 -1.34 18.04 -7.29
CA ARG A 239 -0.26 18.97 -6.90
C ARG A 239 0.04 18.94 -5.40
N CYS A 240 -0.61 18.03 -4.67
CA CYS A 240 -0.35 17.85 -3.25
C CYS A 240 0.63 16.69 -3.06
N ASP A 241 1.76 16.96 -2.40
CA ASP A 241 2.73 15.97 -1.94
C ASP A 241 2.63 15.77 -0.42
N PHE A 242 2.30 16.86 0.29
CA PHE A 242 2.19 16.94 1.75
C PHE A 242 1.01 17.83 2.13
N PHE A 243 0.54 17.71 3.37
CA PHE A 243 -0.43 18.65 3.92
C PHE A 243 -0.04 19.10 5.34
N THR A 244 -0.50 20.29 5.70
CA THR A 244 -0.58 20.77 7.09
C THR A 244 -2.03 21.14 7.38
N TRP A 245 -2.66 20.50 8.37
CA TRP A 245 -3.98 20.83 8.87
C TRP A 245 -3.87 21.58 10.20
N GLN A 246 -4.59 22.70 10.32
CA GLN A 246 -4.59 23.54 11.52
C GLN A 246 -5.90 23.39 12.28
N GLN A 247 -5.84 22.86 13.49
CA GLN A 247 -7.01 22.48 14.28
C GLN A 247 -7.94 23.65 14.61
N ALA A 248 -7.40 24.81 14.99
CA ALA A 248 -8.18 25.95 15.47
C ALA A 248 -9.02 26.59 14.35
N GLY A 249 -8.45 26.73 13.15
CA GLY A 249 -9.11 27.37 12.00
C GLY A 249 -9.69 26.39 10.96
N LYS A 250 -9.47 25.08 11.14
CA LYS A 250 -9.85 24.03 10.19
C LYS A 250 -9.23 24.19 8.80
N TYR A 251 -8.13 24.95 8.70
CA TYR A 251 -7.41 25.17 7.45
C TYR A 251 -6.64 23.92 7.08
N CYS A 252 -6.73 23.55 5.81
CA CYS A 252 -6.01 22.45 5.20
C CYS A 252 -5.13 23.02 4.09
N TRP A 253 -3.83 23.03 4.34
CA TRP A 253 -2.81 23.59 3.45
C TRP A 253 -2.17 22.48 2.65
N PHE A 254 -2.34 22.48 1.34
CA PHE A 254 -1.64 21.57 0.45
C PHE A 254 -0.28 22.13 0.11
N LYS A 255 0.69 21.23 0.08
CA LYS A 255 2.09 21.56 -0.11
C LYS A 255 2.71 20.66 -1.14
N ALA A 256 3.65 21.22 -1.88
CA ALA A 256 4.36 20.54 -2.96
C ALA A 256 5.87 20.61 -2.74
N GLY A 257 6.61 19.71 -3.38
CA GLY A 257 8.06 19.72 -3.46
C GLY A 257 8.75 18.87 -2.39
N ALA A 258 9.80 18.17 -2.80
CA ALA A 258 10.52 17.20 -1.98
C ALA A 258 11.15 17.82 -0.71
N SER A 259 11.60 19.07 -0.77
CA SER A 259 12.22 19.77 0.37
C SER A 259 11.23 20.11 1.48
N THR A 260 9.92 20.12 1.19
CA THR A 260 8.89 20.49 2.15
C THR A 260 8.94 19.58 3.39
N ALA A 261 9.14 18.29 3.17
CA ALA A 261 9.18 17.31 4.24
C ALA A 261 10.31 17.55 5.25
N SER A 262 11.46 18.06 4.79
CA SER A 262 12.64 18.33 5.62
C SER A 262 12.64 19.73 6.26
N THR A 263 11.60 20.53 6.02
CA THR A 263 11.48 21.90 6.57
C THR A 263 10.32 21.99 7.56
N LYS A 264 10.36 21.18 8.62
CA LYS A 264 9.30 21.13 9.64
C LYS A 264 9.43 22.23 10.70
N TYR A 265 8.35 22.47 11.43
CA TYR A 265 8.36 23.24 12.66
C TYR A 265 7.39 22.64 13.69
N ASN A 266 7.65 22.92 14.97
CA ASN A 266 6.76 22.54 16.06
C ASN A 266 5.73 23.66 16.29
N ARG A 267 4.44 23.33 16.24
CA ARG A 267 3.36 24.24 16.62
C ARG A 267 2.15 23.44 17.10
N ALA A 268 1.72 23.72 18.32
CA ALA A 268 0.55 23.06 18.89
C ALA A 268 -0.68 23.27 18.00
N GLY A 269 -1.39 22.19 17.69
CA GLY A 269 -2.58 22.22 16.83
C GLY A 269 -2.33 22.15 15.32
N ASP A 270 -1.08 22.10 14.88
CA ASP A 270 -0.73 21.77 13.49
C ASP A 270 -0.54 20.25 13.36
N TYR A 271 -1.14 19.65 12.34
CA TYR A 271 -1.05 18.22 12.06
C TYR A 271 -0.62 18.03 10.61
N SER A 272 0.47 17.32 10.38
CA SER A 272 1.03 17.20 9.03
C SER A 272 1.38 15.77 8.66
N ALA A 273 1.25 15.43 7.39
CA ALA A 273 1.69 14.13 6.89
C ALA A 273 2.00 14.17 5.39
N PRO A 274 2.74 13.17 4.88
CA PRO A 274 2.76 12.84 3.46
C PRO A 274 1.37 12.53 2.92
N LYS A 275 1.15 12.79 1.63
CA LYS A 275 -0.10 12.45 0.92
C LYS A 275 -0.54 11.00 1.16
N HIS A 276 0.37 10.05 1.01
CA HIS A 276 0.11 8.62 1.13
C HIS A 276 0.38 8.05 2.53
N CYS A 277 0.31 8.87 3.57
CA CYS A 277 0.50 8.40 4.94
C CYS A 277 -0.48 7.26 5.33
N GLY A 278 0.06 6.07 5.63
CA GLY A 278 -0.67 4.95 6.25
C GLY A 278 -1.80 4.36 5.41
N LEU A 279 -1.85 4.73 4.12
CA LEU A 279 -2.80 4.23 3.15
C LEU A 279 -2.04 3.53 2.02
N PRO A 280 -2.51 2.36 1.55
CA PRO A 280 -2.01 1.82 0.28
C PRO A 280 -2.19 2.86 -0.82
N THR A 281 -1.27 2.89 -1.78
CA THR A 281 -1.36 3.74 -2.97
C THR A 281 -2.49 3.24 -3.88
N THR A 282 -3.74 3.36 -3.46
CA THR A 282 -4.88 2.99 -4.30
C THR A 282 -5.10 4.07 -5.34
N CYS A 283 -4.49 3.91 -6.52
CA CYS A 283 -4.85 4.71 -7.69
C CYS A 283 -6.18 4.19 -8.23
N VAL A 284 -7.29 4.87 -7.91
CA VAL A 284 -8.54 4.70 -8.65
C VAL A 284 -8.49 5.66 -9.83
N LYS A 285 -8.36 5.14 -11.05
CA LYS A 285 -8.48 5.96 -12.25
C LYS A 285 -9.96 6.21 -12.53
N GLU A 286 -10.42 7.44 -12.34
CA GLU A 286 -11.78 7.83 -12.68
C GLU A 286 -12.09 7.54 -14.16
N ARG A 287 -13.38 7.26 -14.45
CA ARG A 287 -13.90 7.01 -15.80
C ARG A 287 -13.28 5.80 -16.53
N THR A 288 -12.61 4.92 -15.80
CA THR A 288 -12.06 3.67 -16.34
C THR A 288 -12.93 2.50 -15.87
N LYS A 289 -13.51 1.75 -16.82
CA LYS A 289 -14.14 0.45 -16.52
C LYS A 289 -13.03 -0.60 -16.42
N TYR A 290 -12.80 -1.13 -15.23
CA TYR A 290 -11.87 -2.23 -15.05
C TYR A 290 -12.43 -3.48 -15.74
N ALA A 291 -11.63 -4.11 -16.60
CA ALA A 291 -11.98 -5.39 -17.22
C ALA A 291 -11.78 -6.53 -16.21
N GLY A 292 -12.72 -7.48 -16.17
CA GLY A 292 -12.71 -8.64 -15.28
C GLY A 292 -14.08 -9.31 -15.19
N GLU A 293 -14.13 -10.44 -14.50
CA GLU A 293 -15.40 -11.11 -14.16
C GLU A 293 -16.25 -10.22 -13.24
N THR A 294 -17.57 -10.22 -13.45
CA THR A 294 -18.47 -9.50 -12.55
C THR A 294 -18.60 -10.28 -11.26
N VAL A 295 -17.99 -9.80 -10.17
CA VAL A 295 -18.06 -10.45 -8.86
C VAL A 295 -19.36 -10.12 -8.12
N ALA A 296 -19.89 -8.92 -8.29
CA ALA A 296 -21.18 -8.51 -7.74
C ALA A 296 -21.74 -7.29 -8.48
N THR A 297 -23.07 -7.15 -8.49
CA THR A 297 -23.75 -5.95 -8.98
C THR A 297 -24.55 -5.33 -7.85
N SER A 298 -24.23 -4.08 -7.46
CA SER A 298 -25.09 -3.31 -6.57
C SER A 298 -26.03 -2.40 -7.37
N PRO A 299 -27.31 -2.26 -6.96
CA PRO A 299 -28.20 -1.25 -7.53
C PRO A 299 -27.59 0.14 -7.38
N ARG A 300 -27.77 1.02 -8.37
CA ARG A 300 -27.37 2.44 -8.23
C ARG A 300 -28.09 3.03 -7.02
N ALA A 301 -27.34 3.48 -6.02
CA ALA A 301 -27.89 4.34 -4.97
C ALA A 301 -28.40 5.61 -5.66
N ARG A 302 -29.73 5.85 -5.61
CA ARG A 302 -30.30 7.15 -5.96
C ARG A 302 -29.87 8.13 -4.88
N TRP A 303 -28.74 8.81 -5.07
CA TRP A 303 -28.51 10.09 -4.41
C TRP A 303 -29.47 11.11 -5.02
N GLY A 304 -30.71 11.12 -4.53
CA GLY A 304 -31.59 12.27 -4.70
C GLY A 304 -31.20 13.33 -3.68
N PRO A 305 -31.20 14.63 -4.03
CA PRO A 305 -31.01 15.69 -3.05
C PRO A 305 -32.12 15.59 -2.00
N SER A 306 -31.73 15.47 -0.73
CA SER A 306 -32.62 15.61 0.41
C SER A 306 -33.09 17.07 0.47
N SER A 307 -34.23 17.38 -0.13
CA SER A 307 -34.94 18.62 0.14
C SER A 307 -35.47 18.60 1.58
N PRO A 308 -35.30 19.67 2.35
CA PRO A 308 -35.85 19.75 3.69
C PRO A 308 -37.38 19.90 3.59
N ALA A 309 -38.11 19.05 4.31
CA ALA A 309 -39.55 19.22 4.49
C ALA A 309 -39.80 20.51 5.29
N LYS A 310 -40.69 21.35 4.76
CA LYS A 310 -41.35 22.45 5.49
C LYS A 310 -42.39 21.88 6.45
#